data_AF-A0A5N1JU73-F1
#
_entry.id   AF-A0A5N1JU73-F1
#
_cell.length_a   1.000
_cell.length_b   1.000
_cell.length_c   1.000
_cell.angle_alpha   90.00
_cell.angle_beta   90.00
_cell.angle_gamma   90.00
#
_symmetry.space_group_name_H-M   'P 1'
#
loop_
_entity.id
_entity.type
_entity.pdbx_description
1 polymer ?
#
loop_
_entity_poly.entity_id
_entity_poly.type
_entity_poly.pdbx_seq_one_letter_code
_entity_poly.pdbx_strand_id
1 'polypeptide(L)'
;MNLEELKSNWKAYDEKILASQKLSERVVFMMIKDRSKSTLAKMERNLTGAGLLMTAVVIFFAAAIVGNAFDYTSWYFYIPSVLYIGLALFAITVVVKNYRHLSRVSLSQQNLYDSLTTVLQWHVKTQAALARVWLLCMMAGFLFGVSMVARKFETYGTMKTVLILGGQAALILLMYATARWIFNSFEDHLGTELKENIQELDQLKAIS
;
A
#
# COMPACT_ATOMS: atom_id res chain seq x y z
N MET A 1 1.56 -13.97 -66.34
CA MET A 1 1.83 -13.47 -64.98
C MET A 1 3.21 -13.98 -64.59
N ASN A 2 4.17 -13.07 -64.39
CA ASN A 2 5.58 -13.43 -64.34
C ASN A 2 5.98 -13.89 -62.93
N LEU A 3 6.78 -14.95 -62.82
CA LEU A 3 7.15 -15.56 -61.53
C LEU A 3 7.89 -14.56 -60.61
N GLU A 4 8.63 -13.63 -61.20
CA GLU A 4 9.35 -12.55 -60.52
C GLU A 4 8.41 -11.49 -59.93
N GLU A 5 7.31 -11.16 -60.61
CA GLU A 5 6.26 -10.28 -60.09
C GLU A 5 5.57 -10.90 -58.87
N LEU A 6 5.31 -12.20 -58.90
CA LEU A 6 4.71 -12.94 -57.79
C LEU A 6 5.63 -12.95 -56.55
N LYS A 7 6.93 -13.17 -56.76
CA LYS A 7 7.94 -13.13 -55.69
C LYS A 7 8.13 -11.74 -55.09
N SER A 8 8.13 -10.71 -55.94
CA SER A 8 8.17 -9.30 -55.55
C SER A 8 6.95 -8.92 -54.68
N ASN A 9 5.75 -9.25 -55.17
CA ASN A 9 4.51 -8.96 -54.45
C ASN A 9 4.43 -9.72 -53.13
N TRP A 10 4.86 -10.98 -53.09
CA TRP A 10 4.90 -11.77 -51.86
C TRP A 10 5.82 -11.14 -50.82
N LYS A 11 7.03 -10.71 -51.22
CA LYS A 11 7.98 -10.06 -50.32
C LYS A 11 7.45 -8.73 -49.77
N ALA A 12 6.77 -7.94 -50.60
CA ALA A 12 6.13 -6.69 -50.17
C ALA A 12 4.96 -6.94 -49.20
N TYR A 13 4.21 -8.03 -49.39
CA TYR A 13 3.17 -8.44 -48.43
C TYR A 13 3.77 -8.90 -47.10
N ASP A 14 4.85 -9.68 -47.13
CA ASP A 14 5.54 -10.16 -45.94
C ASP A 14 6.09 -8.99 -45.10
N GLU A 15 6.69 -8.00 -45.76
CA GLU A 15 7.19 -6.79 -45.13
C GLU A 15 6.08 -5.94 -44.50
N LYS A 16 4.90 -5.88 -45.14
CA LYS A 16 3.70 -5.24 -44.56
C LYS A 16 3.16 -6.00 -43.35
N ILE A 17 3.17 -7.33 -43.38
CA ILE A 17 2.73 -8.16 -42.25
C ILE A 17 3.67 -7.96 -41.06
N LEU A 18 4.99 -7.99 -41.27
CA LEU A 18 5.99 -7.73 -40.24
C LEU A 18 5.88 -6.31 -39.67
N ALA A 19 5.64 -5.31 -40.52
CA ALA A 19 5.43 -3.93 -40.08
C ALA A 19 4.14 -3.80 -39.25
N SER A 20 3.06 -4.48 -39.65
CA SER A 20 1.79 -4.52 -38.91
C SER A 20 1.92 -5.22 -37.56
N GLN A 21 2.68 -6.32 -37.48
CA GLN A 21 2.95 -7.03 -36.23
C GLN A 21 3.74 -6.15 -35.25
N LYS A 22 4.84 -5.54 -35.71
CA LYS A 22 5.63 -4.61 -34.87
C LYS A 22 4.81 -3.41 -34.39
N LEU A 23 3.90 -2.92 -35.23
CA LEU A 23 3.03 -1.80 -34.85
C LEU A 23 1.99 -2.24 -33.81
N SER A 24 1.43 -3.44 -33.97
CA SER A 24 0.54 -4.06 -32.99
C SER A 24 1.23 -4.26 -31.63
N GLU A 25 2.42 -4.86 -31.62
CA GLU A 25 3.23 -5.03 -30.40
C GLU A 25 3.52 -3.69 -29.70
N ARG A 26 3.88 -2.67 -30.48
CA ARG A 26 4.16 -1.34 -29.94
C ARG A 26 2.92 -0.68 -29.33
N VAL A 27 1.75 -0.88 -29.92
CA VAL A 27 0.47 -0.40 -29.38
C VAL A 27 0.11 -1.13 -28.10
N VAL A 28 0.23 -2.46 -28.06
CA VAL A 28 -0.03 -3.24 -26.83
C VAL A 28 0.94 -2.84 -25.72
N PHE A 29 2.22 -2.66 -26.04
CA PHE A 29 3.22 -2.18 -25.07
C PHE A 29 2.87 -0.80 -24.50
N MET A 30 2.42 0.14 -25.34
CA MET A 30 1.98 1.46 -24.87
C MET A 30 0.74 1.36 -23.98
N MET A 31 -0.22 0.49 -24.32
CA MET A 31 -1.41 0.27 -23.49
C MET A 31 -1.05 -0.30 -22.12
N ILE A 32 -0.17 -1.30 -22.04
CA ILE A 32 0.30 -1.88 -20.77
C ILE A 32 1.05 -0.83 -19.95
N LYS A 33 1.89 0.00 -20.58
CA LYS A 33 2.60 1.09 -19.92
C LYS A 33 1.64 2.12 -19.31
N ASP A 34 0.61 2.54 -20.04
CA ASP A 34 -0.36 3.52 -19.56
C ASP A 34 -1.23 2.97 -18.42
N ARG A 35 -1.67 1.70 -18.52
CA ARG A 35 -2.36 1.00 -17.42
C ARG A 35 -1.47 0.93 -16.18
N SER A 36 -0.24 0.49 -16.34
CA SER A 36 0.74 0.39 -15.25
C SER A 36 0.98 1.74 -14.57
N LYS A 37 1.13 2.83 -15.35
CA LYS A 37 1.29 4.18 -14.81
C LYS A 37 0.07 4.63 -13.99
N SER A 38 -1.13 4.31 -14.46
CA SER A 38 -2.38 4.58 -13.72
C SER A 38 -2.42 3.82 -12.39
N THR A 39 -2.08 2.53 -12.39
CA THR A 39 -2.04 1.71 -11.17
C THR A 39 -0.98 2.22 -10.18
N LEU A 40 0.19 2.63 -10.67
CA LEU A 40 1.23 3.27 -9.84
C LEU A 40 0.74 4.59 -9.21
N ALA A 41 0.06 5.44 -9.98
CA ALA A 41 -0.48 6.70 -9.47
C ALA A 41 -1.55 6.47 -8.38
N LYS A 42 -2.38 5.42 -8.52
CA LYS A 42 -3.32 5.02 -7.46
C LYS A 42 -2.58 4.55 -6.19
N MET A 43 -1.53 3.73 -6.34
CA MET A 43 -0.69 3.30 -5.21
C MET A 43 -0.03 4.49 -4.49
N GLU A 44 0.52 5.43 -5.27
CA GLU A 44 1.14 6.65 -4.75
C GLU A 44 0.15 7.47 -3.93
N ARG A 45 -1.04 7.73 -4.47
CA ARG A 45 -2.09 8.49 -3.78
C ARG A 45 -2.53 7.82 -2.47
N ASN A 46 -2.62 6.50 -2.45
CA ASN A 46 -2.96 5.74 -1.25
C ASN A 46 -1.86 5.81 -0.18
N LEU A 47 -0.60 5.72 -0.60
CA LEU A 47 0.56 5.92 0.28
C LEU A 47 0.57 7.34 0.87
N THR A 48 0.29 8.37 0.06
CA THR A 48 0.16 9.75 0.55
C THR A 48 -0.98 9.89 1.56
N GLY A 49 -2.15 9.28 1.30
CA GLY A 49 -3.28 9.28 2.23
C GLY A 49 -2.94 8.62 3.56
N ALA A 50 -2.29 7.45 3.52
CA ALA A 50 -1.81 6.77 4.72
C ALA A 50 -0.78 7.62 5.49
N GLY A 51 0.15 8.28 4.79
CA GLY A 51 1.12 9.18 5.40
C GLY A 51 0.48 10.40 6.09
N LEU A 52 -0.53 10.99 5.47
CA LEU A 52 -1.28 12.11 6.04
C LEU A 52 -2.03 11.69 7.30
N LEU A 53 -2.70 10.54 7.28
CA LEU A 53 -3.39 9.97 8.44
C LEU A 53 -2.42 9.74 9.60
N MET A 54 -1.27 9.10 9.35
CA MET A 54 -0.25 8.88 10.37
C MET A 54 0.30 10.20 10.94
N THR A 55 0.47 11.22 10.11
CA THR A 55 0.91 12.55 10.55
C THR A 55 -0.13 13.20 11.46
N ALA A 56 -1.41 13.10 11.11
CA ALA A 56 -2.50 13.58 11.95
C ALA A 56 -2.53 12.88 13.32
N VAL A 57 -2.26 11.57 13.37
CA VAL A 57 -2.14 10.81 14.62
C VAL A 57 -0.99 11.34 15.48
N VAL A 58 0.17 11.59 14.89
CA VAL A 58 1.33 12.16 15.61
C VAL A 58 0.98 13.53 16.20
N ILE A 59 0.39 14.42 15.41
CA ILE A 59 0.00 15.76 15.85
C ILE A 59 -1.02 15.68 16.99
N PHE A 60 -2.02 14.82 16.86
CA PHE A 60 -3.06 14.63 17.88
C PHE A 60 -2.46 14.17 19.22
N PHE A 61 -1.66 13.11 19.22
CA PHE A 61 -1.05 12.62 20.46
C PHE A 61 -0.02 13.58 21.03
N ALA A 62 0.76 14.26 20.19
CA ALA A 62 1.69 15.28 20.65
C ALA A 62 0.97 16.44 21.34
N ALA A 63 -0.11 16.95 20.73
CA ALA A 63 -0.95 18.00 21.32
C ALA A 63 -1.61 17.53 22.62
N ALA A 64 -2.07 16.27 22.68
CA ALA A 64 -2.67 15.70 23.89
C ALA A 64 -1.66 15.56 25.04
N ILE A 65 -0.40 15.24 24.75
CA ILE A 65 0.69 15.19 25.74
C ILE A 65 1.03 16.61 26.23
N VAL A 66 1.26 17.54 25.30
CA VAL A 66 1.65 18.93 25.64
C VAL A 66 0.54 19.64 26.41
N GLY A 67 -0.71 19.45 26.00
CA GLY A 67 -1.89 20.02 26.66
C GLY A 67 -2.31 19.28 27.92
N ASN A 68 -1.62 18.20 28.31
CA ASN A 68 -2.03 17.31 29.41
C ASN A 68 -3.54 16.96 29.33
N ALA A 69 -4.04 16.68 28.12
CA ALA A 69 -5.48 16.54 27.88
C ALA A 69 -6.12 15.36 28.64
N PHE A 70 -5.27 14.45 29.14
CA PHE A 70 -5.67 13.28 29.91
C PHE A 70 -5.51 13.45 31.43
N ASP A 71 -5.06 14.62 31.91
CA ASP A 71 -4.81 14.91 33.32
C ASP A 71 -4.02 13.80 34.02
N TYR A 72 -2.93 13.34 33.41
CA TYR A 72 -2.11 12.27 34.00
C TYR A 72 -1.19 12.86 35.07
N THR A 73 -1.37 12.40 36.31
CA THR A 73 -0.55 12.79 37.46
C THR A 73 0.88 12.25 37.39
N SER A 74 1.07 11.10 36.74
CA SER A 74 2.36 10.43 36.63
C SER A 74 2.77 10.24 35.17
N TRP A 75 4.06 10.42 34.90
CA TRP A 75 4.63 10.36 33.54
C TRP A 75 4.46 8.98 32.87
N TYR A 76 4.42 7.89 33.63
CA TYR A 76 4.34 6.54 33.06
C TYR A 76 3.00 6.24 32.36
N PHE A 77 1.93 6.99 32.68
CA PHE A 77 0.65 6.86 31.95
C PHE A 77 0.72 7.39 30.51
N TYR A 78 1.77 8.16 30.18
CA TYR A 78 2.03 8.60 28.80
C TYR A 78 2.79 7.58 27.94
N ILE A 79 3.29 6.48 28.52
CA ILE A 79 4.05 5.46 27.78
C ILE A 79 3.29 4.98 26.52
N PRO A 80 1.98 4.64 26.57
CA PRO A 80 1.26 4.21 25.38
C PRO A 80 1.19 5.29 24.30
N SER A 81 1.00 6.57 24.69
CA SER A 81 0.95 7.70 23.76
C SER A 81 2.29 7.94 23.07
N VAL A 82 3.39 7.87 23.82
CA VAL A 82 4.76 8.00 23.27
C VAL A 82 5.07 6.84 22.32
N LEU A 83 4.65 5.61 22.68
CA LEU A 83 4.82 4.44 21.83
C LEU A 83 4.02 4.56 20.52
N TYR A 84 2.81 5.13 20.59
CA TYR A 84 2.00 5.47 19.40
C TYR A 84 2.70 6.45 18.47
N ILE A 85 3.25 7.53 19.03
CA ILE A 85 4.00 8.52 18.24
C ILE A 85 5.21 7.85 17.58
N GLY A 86 5.95 7.01 18.32
CA GLY A 86 7.10 6.28 17.78
C GLY A 86 6.72 5.35 16.62
N LEU A 87 5.65 4.57 16.77
CA LEU A 87 5.13 3.69 15.72
C LEU A 87 4.64 4.48 14.50
N ALA A 88 3.95 5.59 14.70
CA ALA A 88 3.47 6.44 13.62
C ALA A 88 4.64 7.09 12.86
N LEU A 89 5.69 7.55 13.55
CA LEU A 89 6.91 8.06 12.92
C LEU A 89 7.64 6.98 12.11
N PHE A 90 7.69 5.75 12.63
CA PHE A 90 8.24 4.62 11.89
C PHE A 90 7.40 4.34 10.62
N ALA A 91 6.07 4.33 10.73
CA ALA A 91 5.16 4.18 9.60
C ALA A 91 5.40 5.26 8.52
N ILE A 92 5.49 6.53 8.94
CA ILE A 92 5.79 7.67 8.04
C ILE A 92 7.13 7.44 7.33
N THR A 93 8.16 6.98 8.05
CA THR A 93 9.48 6.70 7.45
C THR A 93 9.38 5.62 6.36
N VAL A 94 8.62 4.55 6.60
CA VAL A 94 8.36 3.50 5.60
C VAL A 94 7.60 4.04 4.40
N VAL A 95 6.57 4.86 4.63
CA VAL A 95 5.77 5.49 3.56
C VAL A 95 6.64 6.40 2.70
N VAL A 96 7.43 7.30 3.31
CA VAL A 96 8.31 8.24 2.60
C VAL A 96 9.39 7.50 1.82
N LYS A 97 9.98 6.45 2.40
CA LYS A 97 10.99 5.64 1.71
C LYS A 97 10.40 4.97 0.46
N ASN A 98 9.20 4.40 0.57
CA ASN A 98 8.52 3.78 -0.56
C ASN A 98 8.06 4.79 -1.61
N TYR A 99 7.54 5.93 -1.18
CA TYR A 99 7.19 7.03 -2.08
C TYR A 99 8.39 7.47 -2.92
N ARG A 100 9.55 7.68 -2.28
CA ARG A 100 10.80 8.05 -2.98
C ARG A 100 11.32 6.96 -3.91
N HIS A 101 11.10 5.69 -3.59
CA HIS A 101 11.46 4.59 -4.48
C HIS A 101 10.53 4.53 -5.69
N LEU A 102 9.21 4.59 -5.48
CA LEU A 102 8.20 4.65 -6.55
C LEU A 102 8.44 5.84 -7.48
N SER A 103 8.71 7.03 -6.93
CA SER A 103 8.97 8.24 -7.73
C SER A 103 10.27 8.17 -8.56
N ARG A 104 11.20 7.27 -8.21
CA ARG A 104 12.46 7.06 -8.95
C ARG A 104 12.33 5.98 -10.04
N VAL A 105 11.28 5.16 -10.04
CA VAL A 105 11.07 4.15 -11.07
C VAL A 105 10.61 4.86 -12.34
N SER A 106 11.54 5.14 -13.26
CA SER A 106 11.21 5.61 -14.59
C SER A 106 10.79 4.41 -15.44
N LEU A 107 9.51 4.35 -15.84
CA LEU A 107 8.99 3.35 -16.78
C LEU A 107 9.56 3.62 -18.19
N SER A 108 10.82 3.21 -18.38
CA SER A 108 11.48 3.17 -19.68
C SER A 108 10.98 1.96 -20.49
N GLN A 109 10.90 2.13 -21.81
CA GLN A 109 10.43 1.11 -22.75
C GLN A 109 11.30 -0.17 -22.72
N GLN A 110 12.57 -0.07 -22.32
CA GLN A 110 13.49 -1.22 -22.29
C GLN A 110 13.40 -2.05 -21.00
N ASN A 111 12.98 -1.45 -19.88
CA ASN A 111 13.02 -2.09 -18.55
C ASN A 111 11.65 -2.15 -17.87
N LEU A 112 10.57 -2.13 -18.65
CA LEU A 112 9.20 -2.12 -18.12
C LEU A 112 8.93 -3.37 -17.26
N TYR A 113 9.37 -4.54 -17.72
CA TYR A 113 9.25 -5.81 -17.00
C TYR A 113 9.98 -5.79 -15.64
N ASP A 114 11.27 -5.42 -15.64
CA ASP A 114 12.07 -5.34 -14.43
C ASP A 114 11.55 -4.27 -13.46
N SER A 115 11.01 -3.17 -13.99
CA SER A 115 10.39 -2.10 -13.19
C SER A 115 9.11 -2.57 -12.53
N LEU A 116 8.22 -3.24 -13.26
CA LEU A 116 6.95 -3.76 -12.76
C LEU A 116 7.16 -4.85 -11.70
N THR A 117 8.04 -5.80 -11.95
CA THR A 117 8.38 -6.87 -10.99
C THR A 117 9.03 -6.32 -9.72
N THR A 118 9.94 -5.34 -9.85
CA THR A 118 10.54 -4.65 -8.71
C THR A 118 9.49 -3.93 -7.89
N VAL A 119 8.59 -3.17 -8.53
CA VAL A 119 7.51 -2.47 -7.81
C VAL A 119 6.58 -3.46 -7.10
N LEU A 120 6.22 -4.57 -7.74
CA LEU A 120 5.39 -5.61 -7.13
C LEU A 120 6.04 -6.18 -5.85
N GLN A 121 7.32 -6.54 -5.92
CA GLN A 121 8.06 -7.06 -4.75
C GLN A 121 8.14 -6.03 -3.62
N TRP A 122 8.36 -4.75 -3.95
CA TRP A 122 8.39 -3.67 -2.97
C TRP A 122 7.02 -3.40 -2.36
N HIS A 123 5.95 -3.48 -3.16
CA HIS A 123 4.58 -3.32 -2.69
C HIS A 123 4.25 -4.40 -1.65
N VAL A 124 4.54 -5.66 -1.94
CA VAL A 124 4.33 -6.80 -1.02
C VAL A 124 5.13 -6.63 0.28
N LYS A 125 6.42 -6.25 0.19
CA LYS A 125 7.25 -6.03 1.39
C LYS A 125 6.74 -4.87 2.24
N THR A 126 6.32 -3.79 1.60
CA THR A 126 5.80 -2.59 2.27
C THR A 126 4.49 -2.87 2.98
N GLN A 127 3.63 -3.65 2.33
CA GLN A 127 2.35 -4.04 2.90
C GLN A 127 2.55 -4.96 4.12
N ALA A 128 3.44 -5.95 4.03
CA ALA A 128 3.76 -6.80 5.17
C ALA A 128 4.31 -5.98 6.36
N ALA A 129 5.14 -4.97 6.08
CA ALA A 129 5.65 -4.06 7.11
C ALA A 129 4.52 -3.20 7.71
N LEU A 130 3.65 -2.60 6.89
CA LEU A 130 2.51 -1.81 7.33
C LEU A 130 1.53 -2.64 8.16
N ALA A 131 1.25 -3.88 7.78
CA ALA A 131 0.39 -4.78 8.54
C ALA A 131 0.94 -5.09 9.95
N ARG A 132 2.27 -5.28 10.06
CA ARG A 132 2.94 -5.45 11.36
C ARG A 132 2.87 -4.18 12.20
N VAL A 133 3.15 -3.03 11.60
CA VAL A 133 3.04 -1.73 12.30
C VAL A 133 1.61 -1.48 12.75
N TRP A 134 0.62 -1.80 11.93
CA TRP A 134 -0.80 -1.70 12.27
C TRP A 134 -1.18 -2.57 13.46
N LEU A 135 -0.70 -3.82 13.49
CA LEU A 135 -0.91 -4.73 14.62
C LEU A 135 -0.29 -4.17 15.91
N LEU A 136 0.92 -3.63 15.84
CA LEU A 136 1.58 -2.99 16.98
C LEU A 136 0.82 -1.73 17.44
N CYS A 137 0.30 -0.92 16.53
CA CYS A 137 -0.56 0.21 16.86
C CYS A 137 -1.83 -0.26 17.58
N MET A 138 -2.50 -1.32 17.10
CA MET A 138 -3.69 -1.87 17.76
C MET A 138 -3.38 -2.34 19.19
N MET A 139 -2.25 -3.02 19.40
CA MET A 139 -1.80 -3.42 20.74
C MET A 139 -1.55 -2.20 21.64
N ALA A 140 -0.89 -1.17 21.11
CA ALA A 140 -0.69 0.08 21.83
C ALA A 140 -2.03 0.78 22.16
N GLY A 141 -3.03 0.69 21.27
CA GLY A 141 -4.39 1.20 21.46
C GLY A 141 -5.12 0.53 22.60
N PHE A 142 -4.96 -0.79 22.68
CA PHE A 142 -5.48 -1.56 23.79
C PHE A 142 -4.86 -1.10 25.12
N LEU A 143 -3.52 -1.04 25.18
CA LEU A 143 -2.76 -0.54 26.33
C LEU A 143 -3.19 0.86 26.75
N PHE A 144 -3.46 1.76 25.81
CA PHE A 144 -3.92 3.11 26.10
C PHE A 144 -5.26 3.13 26.85
N GLY A 145 -6.27 2.38 26.39
CA GLY A 145 -7.53 2.35 27.12
C GLY A 145 -7.48 1.53 28.41
N VAL A 146 -6.61 0.51 28.51
CA VAL A 146 -6.31 -0.14 29.80
C VAL A 146 -5.74 0.88 30.80
N SER A 147 -4.83 1.75 30.35
CA SER A 147 -4.25 2.82 31.17
C SER A 147 -5.31 3.81 31.68
N MET A 148 -6.27 4.19 30.83
CA MET A 148 -7.40 5.04 31.21
C MET A 148 -8.31 4.39 32.25
N VAL A 149 -8.62 3.10 32.08
CA VAL A 149 -9.52 2.36 32.97
C VAL A 149 -8.87 2.09 34.33
N ALA A 150 -7.57 1.76 34.35
CA ALA A 150 -6.83 1.50 35.58
C ALA A 150 -6.90 2.67 36.57
N ARG A 151 -6.88 3.92 36.08
CA ARG A 151 -6.98 5.13 36.92
C ARG A 151 -8.32 5.27 37.65
N LYS A 152 -9.42 4.82 37.04
CA LYS A 152 -10.76 4.98 37.59
C LYS A 152 -11.34 3.67 38.12
N PHE A 153 -10.48 2.68 38.34
CA PHE A 153 -10.87 1.35 38.80
C PHE A 153 -11.64 1.40 40.13
N GLU A 154 -11.14 2.19 41.09
CA GLU A 154 -11.76 2.37 42.41
C GLU A 154 -13.14 3.04 42.31
N THR A 155 -13.36 3.88 41.30
CA THR A 155 -14.60 4.66 41.14
C THR A 155 -15.68 3.92 40.34
N TYR A 156 -15.31 3.08 39.38
CA TYR A 156 -16.26 2.46 38.46
C TYR A 156 -16.83 1.10 38.93
N GLY A 157 -16.20 0.44 39.90
CA GLY A 157 -16.60 -0.91 40.31
C GLY A 157 -16.27 -1.96 39.25
N THR A 158 -16.16 -3.22 39.68
CA THR A 158 -15.63 -4.33 38.85
C THR A 158 -16.44 -4.56 37.59
N MET A 159 -17.78 -4.52 37.68
CA MET A 159 -18.67 -4.79 36.54
C MET A 159 -18.55 -3.75 35.41
N LYS A 160 -18.49 -2.45 35.73
CA LYS A 160 -18.37 -1.40 34.71
C LYS A 160 -16.99 -1.43 34.06
N THR A 161 -15.94 -1.70 34.84
CA THR A 161 -14.57 -1.87 34.33
C THR A 161 -14.49 -3.00 33.31
N VAL A 162 -15.06 -4.18 33.61
CA VAL A 162 -15.08 -5.32 32.69
C VAL A 162 -15.85 -4.96 31.41
N LEU A 163 -16.98 -4.26 31.53
CA LEU A 163 -17.79 -3.86 30.38
C LEU A 163 -17.06 -2.85 29.48
N ILE A 164 -16.34 -1.88 30.07
CA ILE A 164 -15.54 -0.89 29.32
C ILE A 164 -14.37 -1.57 28.61
N LEU A 165 -13.61 -2.43 29.30
CA LEU A 165 -12.49 -3.16 28.71
C LEU A 165 -12.95 -4.12 27.62
N GLY A 166 -14.06 -4.83 27.85
CA GLY A 166 -14.69 -5.71 26.85
C GLY A 166 -15.16 -4.93 25.62
N GLY A 167 -15.80 -3.78 25.82
CA GLY A 167 -16.22 -2.89 24.73
C GLY A 167 -15.03 -2.35 23.93
N GLN A 168 -13.94 -1.96 24.61
CA GLN A 168 -12.72 -1.51 23.95
C GLN A 168 -12.05 -2.64 23.15
N ALA A 169 -11.98 -3.85 23.71
CA ALA A 169 -11.45 -5.01 23.01
C ALA A 169 -12.28 -5.34 21.77
N ALA A 170 -13.61 -5.30 21.88
CA ALA A 170 -14.52 -5.52 20.75
C ALA A 170 -14.36 -4.45 19.66
N LEU A 171 -14.22 -3.17 20.05
CA LEU A 171 -13.99 -2.08 19.11
C LEU A 171 -12.65 -2.22 18.38
N ILE A 172 -11.60 -2.62 19.08
CA ILE A 172 -10.28 -2.89 18.49
C ILE A 172 -10.35 -4.07 17.52
N LEU A 173 -11.06 -5.15 17.87
CA LEU A 173 -11.27 -6.29 16.98
C LEU A 173 -12.07 -5.90 15.73
N LEU A 174 -13.10 -5.06 15.88
CA LEU A 174 -13.90 -4.57 14.76
C LEU A 174 -13.06 -3.65 13.85
N MET A 175 -12.26 -2.75 14.43
CA MET A 175 -11.31 -1.92 13.68
C MET A 175 -10.23 -2.78 12.97
N TYR A 176 -9.76 -3.85 13.61
CA TYR A 176 -8.82 -4.79 13.00
C TYR A 176 -9.47 -5.54 11.83
N ALA A 177 -10.68 -6.06 12.02
CA ALA A 177 -11.41 -6.79 10.97
C ALA A 177 -11.71 -5.88 9.77
N THR A 178 -12.18 -4.66 10.01
CA THR A 178 -12.45 -3.67 8.96
C THR A 178 -11.17 -3.26 8.24
N ALA A 179 -10.09 -2.96 8.97
CA ALA A 179 -8.80 -2.65 8.35
C ALA A 179 -8.29 -3.82 7.52
N ARG A 180 -8.33 -5.06 8.05
CA ARG A 180 -7.90 -6.25 7.31
C ARG A 180 -8.75 -6.51 6.07
N TRP A 181 -10.06 -6.32 6.16
CA TRP A 181 -10.97 -6.45 5.02
C TRP A 181 -10.66 -5.40 3.93
N ILE A 182 -10.45 -4.15 4.34
CA ILE A 182 -10.06 -3.06 3.44
C ILE A 182 -8.70 -3.36 2.79
N PHE A 183 -7.68 -3.71 3.58
CA PHE A 183 -6.35 -4.02 3.06
C PHE A 183 -6.36 -5.22 2.11
N ASN A 184 -7.05 -6.32 2.45
CA ASN A 184 -7.17 -7.48 1.56
C ASN A 184 -7.93 -7.14 0.27
N SER A 185 -9.03 -6.38 0.35
CA SER A 185 -9.82 -6.02 -0.83
C SER A 185 -9.05 -5.10 -1.79
N PHE A 186 -8.18 -4.22 -1.26
CA PHE A 186 -7.32 -3.38 -2.09
C PHE A 186 -6.09 -4.13 -2.63
N GLU A 187 -5.54 -5.06 -1.84
CA GLU A 187 -4.40 -5.92 -2.20
C GLU A 187 -4.72 -6.79 -3.42
N ASP A 188 -5.91 -7.40 -3.41
CA ASP A 188 -6.29 -8.33 -4.48
C ASP A 188 -6.48 -7.61 -5.81
N HIS A 189 -6.93 -6.35 -5.81
CA HIS A 189 -7.20 -5.67 -7.07
C HIS A 189 -5.92 -5.10 -7.71
N LEU A 190 -5.11 -4.35 -6.96
CA LEU A 190 -3.91 -3.69 -7.51
C LEU A 190 -2.76 -4.67 -7.77
N GLY A 191 -2.59 -5.68 -6.91
CA GLY A 191 -1.59 -6.72 -7.09
C GLY A 191 -1.91 -7.62 -8.29
N THR A 192 -3.19 -7.96 -8.47
CA THR A 192 -3.64 -8.77 -9.61
C THR A 192 -3.55 -8.01 -10.92
N GLU A 193 -3.95 -6.73 -10.97
CA GLU A 193 -3.74 -5.88 -12.16
C GLU A 193 -2.26 -5.85 -12.57
N LEU A 194 -1.32 -5.68 -11.63
CA LEU A 194 0.11 -5.70 -11.95
C LEU A 194 0.57 -7.07 -12.45
N LYS A 195 0.06 -8.15 -11.86
CA LYS A 195 0.42 -9.52 -12.23
C LYS A 195 -0.12 -9.89 -13.62
N GLU A 196 -1.33 -9.46 -13.95
CA GLU A 196 -1.92 -9.60 -15.28
C GLU A 196 -1.10 -8.83 -16.32
N ASN A 197 -0.73 -7.58 -16.04
CA ASN A 197 0.13 -6.79 -16.94
C ASN A 197 1.50 -7.46 -17.19
N ILE A 198 2.09 -8.11 -16.17
CA ILE A 198 3.34 -8.87 -16.30
C ILE A 198 3.13 -10.14 -17.15
N GLN A 199 2.01 -10.85 -16.97
CA GLN A 199 1.66 -12.03 -17.77
C GLN A 199 1.41 -11.68 -19.23
N GLU A 200 0.74 -10.56 -19.53
CA GLU A 200 0.55 -10.05 -20.89
C GLU A 200 1.90 -9.72 -21.56
N LEU A 201 2.85 -9.14 -20.82
CA LEU A 201 4.22 -8.90 -21.29
C LEU A 201 4.99 -10.19 -21.59
N ASP A 202 4.87 -11.22 -20.74
CA ASP A 202 5.50 -12.53 -20.96
C ASP A 202 4.93 -13.22 -22.21
N GLN A 203 3.62 -13.10 -22.45
CA GLN A 203 2.97 -13.65 -23.64
C GLN A 203 3.47 -12.94 -24.92
N LEU A 204 3.59 -11.62 -24.92
CA LEU A 204 4.13 -10.86 -26.06
C LEU A 204 5.58 -11.28 -26.37
N LYS A 205 6.41 -11.45 -25.32
CA LYS A 205 7.80 -11.87 -25.47
C LYS A 205 7.95 -13.32 -25.95
N ALA A 206 6.95 -14.17 -25.70
CA ALA A 206 6.94 -15.55 -26.18
C ALA A 206 6.47 -15.67 -27.65
N ILE A 207 5.77 -14.67 -28.17
CA ILE A 207 5.23 -14.63 -29.54
C ILE A 207 6.21 -13.92 -30.51
N SER A 208 7.03 -12.98 -30.02
CA SER A 208 8.08 -12.30 -30.81
C SER A 208 9.37 -13.12 -30.93
#